data_AF-A0A533V253-F1
#
_entry.id   AF-A0A533V253-F1
#
_cell.length_a   1.000
_cell.length_b   1.000
_cell.length_c   1.000
_cell.angle_alpha   90.00
_cell.angle_beta   90.00
_cell.angle_gamma   90.00
#
_symmetry.space_group_name_H-M   'P 1'
#
loop_
_entity.id
_entity.type
_entity.pdbx_description
1 polymer ?
#
loop_
_entity_poly.entity_id
_entity_poly.type
_entity_poly.pdbx_seq_one_letter_code
_entity_poly.pdbx_strand_id
1 'polypeptide(L)'
;MKCLKCGKNFEENEIEDPSSLKYPSCKDCWKEWTTYGVMVMNEMHLDMSLPEHRKALRKYERAFFGLDKVEELKKNPEDPGTP
;
A
#
# COMPACT_ATOMS: atom_id res chain seq x y z
N MET A 1 12.65 7.58 -14.77
CA MET A 1 12.43 6.32 -14.00
C MET A 1 11.28 5.54 -14.63
N LYS A 2 11.18 4.22 -14.41
CA LYS A 2 10.09 3.38 -14.93
C LYS A 2 9.21 2.89 -13.78
N CYS A 3 7.90 3.07 -13.89
CA CYS A 3 6.95 2.71 -12.84
C CYS A 3 6.79 1.18 -12.76
N LEU A 4 6.90 0.60 -11.57
CA LEU A 4 6.69 -0.82 -11.31
C LEU A 4 5.25 -1.26 -11.61
N LYS A 5 4.27 -0.39 -11.32
CA LYS A 5 2.84 -0.71 -11.46
C LYS A 5 2.37 -0.65 -12.90
N CYS A 6 2.58 0.48 -13.57
CA CYS A 6 2.04 0.71 -14.92
C CYS A 6 3.09 0.60 -16.02
N GLY A 7 4.38 0.45 -15.69
CA GLY A 7 5.46 0.38 -16.67
C GLY A 7 5.78 1.70 -17.39
N LYS A 8 5.08 2.80 -17.07
CA LYS A 8 5.30 4.10 -17.69
C LYS A 8 6.63 4.72 -17.23
N ASN A 9 7.26 5.47 -18.13
CA ASN A 9 8.36 6.34 -17.76
C ASN A 9 7.81 7.61 -17.09
N PHE A 10 8.43 8.01 -15.98
CA PHE A 10 8.10 9.22 -15.22
C PHE A 10 9.37 9.88 -14.71
N GLU A 11 9.30 11.16 -14.39
CA GLU A 11 10.44 11.95 -13.94
C GLU A 11 10.51 12.01 -12.41
N GLU A 12 11.72 12.17 -11.84
CA GLU A 12 11.84 12.31 -10.38
C GLU A 12 11.17 13.58 -9.87
N ASN A 13 11.10 14.63 -10.69
CA ASN A 13 10.47 15.89 -10.34
C ASN A 13 8.96 15.75 -10.10
N GLU A 14 8.33 14.70 -10.65
CA GLU A 14 6.92 14.40 -10.43
C GLU A 14 6.66 13.70 -9.09
N ILE A 15 7.71 13.31 -8.37
CA ILE A 15 7.61 12.67 -7.07
C ILE A 15 7.29 13.72 -6.00
N GLU A 16 6.02 13.76 -5.58
CA GLU A 16 5.56 14.62 -4.49
C GLU A 16 5.88 14.04 -3.11
N ASP A 17 5.87 12.70 -2.98
CA ASP A 17 6.11 12.03 -1.71
C ASP A 17 7.44 11.27 -1.71
N PRO A 18 8.37 11.58 -0.79
CA PRO A 18 9.67 10.94 -0.74
C PRO A 18 9.60 9.45 -0.37
N SER A 19 8.48 8.95 0.16
CA SER A 19 8.29 7.51 0.39
C SER A 19 8.13 6.75 -0.92
N SER A 20 7.62 7.40 -1.96
CA SER A 20 7.57 6.82 -3.32
C SER A 20 8.98 6.65 -3.92
N LEU A 21 10.01 7.37 -3.44
CA LEU A 21 11.39 7.11 -3.86
C LEU A 21 11.86 5.69 -3.48
N LYS A 22 11.25 5.09 -2.45
CA LYS A 22 11.53 3.69 -2.05
C LYS A 22 10.95 2.68 -3.03
N TYR A 23 9.94 3.07 -3.80
CA TYR A 23 9.22 2.21 -4.74
C TYR A 23 9.10 2.92 -6.09
N PRO A 24 9.84 2.53 -7.14
CA PRO A 24 9.76 3.22 -8.43
C PRO A 24 8.31 3.28 -8.97
N SER A 25 7.61 4.38 -8.69
CA SER A 25 6.18 4.58 -8.90
C SER A 25 5.95 5.97 -9.45
N CYS A 26 5.15 6.11 -10.50
CA CYS A 26 4.75 7.44 -10.96
C CYS A 26 3.76 8.07 -9.98
N LYS A 27 3.62 9.40 -10.06
CA LYS A 27 2.69 10.19 -9.25
C LYS A 27 1.28 9.61 -9.23
N ASP A 28 0.72 9.24 -10.38
CA ASP A 28 -0.62 8.64 -10.46
C ASP A 28 -0.76 7.33 -9.68
N CYS A 29 0.16 6.38 -9.90
CA CYS A 29 0.12 5.10 -9.20
C CYS A 29 0.36 5.27 -7.69
N TRP A 30 1.21 6.22 -7.30
CA TRP A 30 1.46 6.53 -5.90
C TRP A 30 0.24 7.19 -5.23
N LYS A 31 -0.47 8.07 -5.94
CA LYS A 31 -1.70 8.69 -5.48
C LYS A 31 -2.80 7.64 -5.30
N GLU A 32 -2.93 6.72 -6.26
CA GLU A 32 -3.86 5.60 -6.17
C GLU A 32 -3.54 4.69 -4.98
N TRP A 33 -2.25 4.37 -4.76
CA TRP A 33 -1.81 3.65 -3.57
C TRP A 33 -2.16 4.39 -2.28
N THR A 34 -1.92 5.70 -2.19
CA THR A 34 -2.23 6.49 -0.99
C THR A 34 -3.73 6.43 -0.67
N THR A 35 -4.59 6.59 -1.67
CA THR A 35 -6.04 6.45 -1.50
C THR A 35 -6.45 5.04 -1.10
N TYR A 36 -5.91 4.02 -1.78
CA TYR A 36 -6.18 2.62 -1.47
C TYR A 36 -5.68 2.23 -0.07
N GLY A 37 -4.50 2.69 0.33
CA GLY A 37 -3.94 2.47 1.65
C GLY A 37 -4.81 3.05 2.75
N VAL A 38 -5.39 4.25 2.56
CA VAL A 38 -6.37 4.82 3.49
C VAL A 38 -7.65 3.98 3.57
N MET A 39 -8.15 3.50 2.43
CA MET A 39 -9.30 2.58 2.42
C MET A 39 -8.99 1.29 3.18
N VAL A 40 -7.84 0.66 2.94
CA VAL A 40 -7.39 -0.54 3.66
C VAL A 40 -7.25 -0.26 5.15
N MET A 41 -6.67 0.88 5.54
CA MET A 41 -6.56 1.24 6.96
C MET A 41 -7.92 1.37 7.64
N ASN A 42 -8.90 1.99 6.97
CA ASN A 42 -10.24 2.15 7.51
C ASN A 42 -11.02 0.83 7.53
N GLU A 43 -10.99 0.07 6.44
CA GLU A 43 -11.77 -1.18 6.29
C GLU A 43 -11.21 -2.33 7.13
N MET A 44 -9.89 -2.42 7.27
CA MET A 44 -9.21 -3.40 8.12
C MET A 44 -8.98 -2.89 9.55
N HIS A 45 -9.46 -1.68 9.89
CA HIS A 45 -9.27 -1.02 11.18
C HIS A 45 -7.79 -1.03 11.66
N LEU A 46 -6.86 -0.71 10.75
CA LEU A 46 -5.43 -0.69 11.03
C LEU A 46 -5.03 0.56 11.82
N ASP A 47 -4.81 0.39 13.10
CA ASP A 47 -4.12 1.35 13.95
C ASP A 47 -2.62 1.52 13.56
N MET A 48 -2.24 2.71 13.10
CA MET A 48 -0.86 3.03 12.66
C MET A 48 0.16 3.15 13.79
N SER A 49 -0.29 3.18 15.05
CA SER A 49 0.57 3.13 16.22
C SER A 49 1.10 1.70 16.42
N LEU A 50 0.30 0.69 16.07
CA LEU A 50 0.69 -0.71 16.19
C LEU A 50 1.68 -1.13 15.08
N PRO A 51 2.84 -1.73 15.45
CA PRO A 51 3.82 -2.18 14.47
C PRO A 51 3.30 -3.33 13.59
N GLU A 52 2.39 -4.16 14.13
CA GLU A 52 1.77 -5.27 13.41
C GLU A 52 0.87 -4.80 12.27
N HIS A 53 0.04 -3.78 12.54
CA HIS A 53 -0.83 -3.15 11.55
C HIS A 53 -0.03 -2.42 10.47
N ARG A 54 1.05 -1.73 10.84
CA ARG A 54 1.99 -1.14 9.87
C ARG A 54 2.61 -2.21 8.95
N LYS A 55 2.92 -3.39 9.49
CA LYS A 55 3.41 -4.54 8.70
C LYS A 55 2.32 -5.08 7.77
N ALA A 56 1.06 -5.13 8.21
CA ALA A 56 -0.08 -5.52 7.37
C ALA A 56 -0.25 -4.55 6.19
N LEU A 57 -0.30 -3.23 6.44
CA LEU A 57 -0.42 -2.22 5.39
C LEU A 57 0.72 -2.32 4.36
N ARG A 58 1.96 -2.56 4.81
CA ARG A 58 3.10 -2.80 3.91
C ARG A 58 2.97 -4.07 3.05
N LYS A 59 2.23 -5.10 3.50
CA LYS A 59 1.94 -6.25 2.65
C LYS A 59 1.01 -5.84 1.50
N TYR A 60 -0.05 -5.08 1.80
CA TYR A 60 -0.93 -4.52 0.77
C TYR A 60 -0.17 -3.59 -0.18
N GLU A 61 0.80 -2.82 0.32
CA GLU A 61 1.67 -1.96 -0.50
C GLU A 61 2.46 -2.79 -1.52
N ARG A 62 3.18 -3.81 -1.04
CA ARG A 62 3.96 -4.70 -1.90
C ARG A 62 3.07 -5.48 -2.88
N ALA A 63 1.89 -5.88 -2.44
CA ALA A 63 0.87 -6.51 -3.30
C ALA A 63 0.41 -5.55 -4.40
N PHE A 64 0.12 -4.30 -4.03
CA PHE A 64 -0.36 -3.27 -4.93
C PHE A 64 0.65 -2.99 -6.03
N PHE A 65 1.93 -2.88 -5.68
CA PHE A 65 3.03 -2.68 -6.65
C PHE A 65 3.53 -3.98 -7.32
N GLY A 66 2.93 -5.14 -7.01
CA GLY A 66 3.32 -6.43 -7.59
C GLY A 66 4.71 -6.92 -7.17
N LEU A 67 5.25 -6.40 -6.07
CA LEU A 67 6.53 -6.77 -5.49
C LEU A 67 6.47 -8.06 -4.68
N ASP A 68 5.27 -8.45 -4.25
CA ASP A 68 4.97 -9.74 -3.63
C ASP A 68 3.92 -10.46 -4.49
N LYS A 69 4.23 -11.67 -4.94
CA LYS A 69 3.23 -12.59 -5.48
C LYS A 69 2.41 -13.05 -4.27
N VAL A 70 1.36 -12.30 -3.93
CA VAL A 70 0.52 -12.56 -2.76
C VAL A 70 -0.20 -13.89 -2.94
N GLU A 71 0.45 -14.97 -2.53
CA GLU A 71 -0.24 -16.13 -2.03
C GLU A 71 -0.65 -15.78 -0.59
N GLU A 72 -1.97 -15.72 -0.35
CA GLU A 72 -2.61 -15.83 0.97
C GLU A 72 -2.66 -14.58 1.90
N LEU A 73 -3.37 -13.53 1.48
CA LEU A 73 -4.01 -12.58 2.43
C LEU A 73 -5.45 -12.96 2.80
N LYS A 74 -5.90 -14.17 2.44
CA LYS A 74 -7.10 -14.76 3.05
C LYS A 74 -6.74 -15.23 4.46
N LYS A 75 -7.02 -14.40 5.47
CA LYS A 75 -7.71 -14.78 6.72
C LYS A 75 -7.75 -13.58 7.67
N ASN A 76 -8.85 -12.86 7.67
CA ASN A 76 -9.35 -12.29 8.91
C ASN A 76 -10.86 -12.51 8.98
N PRO A 77 -11.31 -13.56 9.66
CA PRO A 77 -12.61 -13.54 10.30
C PRO A 77 -12.41 -13.20 11.79
N GLU A 78 -13.40 -12.48 12.31
CA GLU A 78 -13.77 -12.37 13.73
C GLU A 78 -13.13 -11.22 14.51
N ASP A 79 -13.81 -10.07 14.46
CA ASP A 79 -14.02 -9.22 15.63
C ASP A 79 -15.22 -9.78 16.42
N PRO A 80 -15.05 -10.27 17.66
CA PRO A 80 -16.15 -10.46 18.59
C PRO A 80 -16.07 -9.39 19.68
N GLY A 81 -16.55 -8.19 19.38
CA GLY A 81 -16.53 -7.08 20.32
C GLY A 81 -17.83 -6.28 20.33
N THR A 82 -18.94 -6.85 20.79
CA THR A 82 -20.06 -6.00 21.24
C THR A 82 -20.79 -6.65 22.43
N PRO A 83 -20.65 -6.10 23.66
CA PRO A 83 -21.59 -6.36 24.74
C PRO A 83 -22.90 -5.59 24.55
#